data_AF-A0A544YJF6-F1
#
_entry.id   AF-A0A544YJF6-F1
#
_cell.length_a   1.000
_cell.length_b   1.000
_cell.length_c   1.000
_cell.angle_alpha   90.00
_cell.angle_beta   90.00
_cell.angle_gamma   90.00
#
_symmetry.space_group_name_H-M   'P 1'
#
loop_
_entity.id
_entity.type
_entity.pdbx_description
1 polymer ?
#
loop_
_entity_poly.entity_id
_entity_poly.type
_entity_poly.pdbx_seq_one_letter_code
_entity_poly.pdbx_strand_id
1 'polypeptide(L)' 'MARRLGAAAGSVEPIDDHSCRLRGRADTLEWLASRLLMLGYAFEVHEPPELRAYLRELSARAARAATPGN' A
#
# COMPACT_ATOMS: atom_id res chain seq x y z
N MET A 1 -2.43 13.34 3.33
CA MET A 1 -1.83 11.99 3.40
C MET A 1 -1.70 11.47 4.85
N ALA A 2 -0.93 12.14 5.72
CA ALA A 2 -0.53 11.62 7.04
C ALA A 2 -1.68 11.17 7.97
N ARG A 3 -2.82 11.87 8.00
CA ARG A 3 -3.92 11.58 8.94
C ARG A 3 -4.69 10.27 8.65
N ARG A 4 -4.59 9.71 7.43
CA ARG A 4 -5.18 8.41 7.06
C ARG A 4 -4.26 7.23 7.38
N LEU A 5 -2.96 7.50 7.52
CA LEU A 5 -1.93 6.51 7.75
C LEU A 5 -1.89 6.00 9.20
N GLY A 6 -2.51 6.71 10.16
CA GLY A 6 -2.68 6.28 11.57
C GLY A 6 -1.37 6.14 12.34
N ALA A 7 -1.47 5.93 13.66
CA ALA A 7 -0.32 5.91 14.57
C ALA A 7 0.70 4.76 14.35
N ALA A 8 0.35 3.76 13.52
CA ALA A 8 1.21 2.64 13.17
C ALA A 8 2.01 2.85 11.87
N ALA A 9 1.72 3.92 11.12
CA ALA A 9 2.60 4.38 10.05
C ALA A 9 3.74 5.15 10.69
N GLY A 10 4.98 4.69 10.52
CA GLY A 10 6.16 5.35 11.09
C GLY A 10 6.42 6.73 10.47
N SER A 11 7.69 7.13 10.35
CA SER A 11 8.04 8.45 9.82
C SER A 11 7.61 8.61 8.36
N VAL A 12 6.91 9.72 8.09
CA VAL A 12 6.64 10.20 6.73
C VAL A 12 7.71 11.24 6.41
N GLU A 13 8.60 10.93 5.49
CA GLU A 13 9.65 11.84 5.02
C GLU A 13 9.19 12.45 3.68
N PRO A 14 9.06 13.78 3.56
CA PRO A 14 8.76 14.40 2.28
C PRO A 14 9.91 14.14 1.29
N ILE A 15 9.58 13.75 0.06
CA ILE A 15 10.56 13.64 -1.03
C ILE A 15 10.49 14.93 -1.87
N ASP A 16 9.28 15.38 -2.21
CA ASP A 16 8.99 16.62 -2.94
C ASP A 16 7.57 17.15 -2.60
N ASP A 17 7.13 18.20 -3.30
CA ASP A 17 5.82 18.85 -3.08
C ASP A 17 4.60 17.96 -3.37
N HIS A 18 4.80 16.83 -4.04
CA HIS A 18 3.75 15.90 -4.47
C HIS A 18 3.93 14.47 -3.95
N SER A 19 5.07 14.15 -3.36
CA SER A 19 5.41 12.79 -2.94
C SER A 19 6.06 12.75 -1.55
N CYS A 20 5.76 11.68 -0.82
CA CYS A 20 6.34 11.42 0.48
C CYS A 20 6.70 9.95 0.60
N ARG A 21 7.82 9.65 1.26
CA ARG A 21 8.22 8.32 1.65
C ARG A 21 7.62 7.97 2.99
N LEU A 22 6.97 6.82 3.08
CA LEU A 22 6.55 6.24 4.34
C LEU A 22 7.58 5.19 4.78
N ARG A 23 8.14 5.36 5.98
CA ARG A 23 8.93 4.35 6.67
C ARG A 23 8.20 3.94 7.93
N GLY A 24 8.03 2.65 8.17
CA GLY A 24 7.36 2.18 9.37
C GLY A 24 7.46 0.68 9.53
N ARG A 25 7.14 0.20 10.72
CA ARG A 25 7.01 -1.23 10.99
C ARG A 25 5.55 -1.61 10.77
N ALA A 26 5.30 -2.52 9.85
CA ALA A 26 3.98 -3.15 9.73
C ALA A 26 3.96 -4.44 10.54
N ASP A 27 2.82 -4.75 11.15
CA ASP A 27 2.66 -6.00 11.89
C ASP A 27 2.53 -7.20 10.93
N THR A 28 1.86 -7.03 9.78
CA THR A 28 1.84 -8.01 8.68
C THR A 28 1.81 -7.34 7.30
N LEU A 29 2.18 -8.08 6.25
CA LEU A 29 2.13 -7.61 4.86
C LEU A 29 0.69 -7.35 4.40
N GLU A 30 -0.25 -8.21 4.81
CA GLU A 30 -1.67 -8.11 4.52
C GLU A 30 -2.27 -6.81 5.09
N TRP A 31 -1.94 -6.51 6.35
CA TRP A 31 -2.41 -5.31 7.01
C TRP A 31 -1.84 -4.04 6.36
N LEU A 32 -0.56 -4.05 6.00
CA LEU A 32 0.07 -2.92 5.31
C LEU A 32 -0.53 -2.72 3.91
N ALA A 33 -0.67 -3.79 3.13
CA ALA A 33 -1.24 -3.75 1.79
C ALA A 33 -2.68 -3.21 1.78
N SER A 34 -3.53 -3.72 2.66
CA SER A 34 -4.92 -3.24 2.79
C SER A 34 -4.95 -1.75 3.17
N ARG A 35 -4.09 -1.30 4.08
CA ARG A 35 -4.00 0.10 4.49
C ARG A 35 -3.54 1.02 3.37
N LEU A 36 -2.54 0.62 2.58
CA LEU A 36 -2.06 1.38 1.43
C LEU A 36 -3.14 1.51 0.36
N LEU A 37 -3.86 0.41 0.04
CA LEU A 37 -4.97 0.44 -0.91
C LEU A 37 -6.11 1.37 -0.45
N MET A 38 -6.40 1.38 0.85
CA MET A 38 -7.41 2.27 1.43
C MET A 38 -7.05 3.76 1.38
N LEU A 39 -5.81 4.14 1.05
CA LEU A 39 -5.45 5.54 0.87
C LEU A 39 -6.19 6.17 -0.31
N GLY A 40 -6.47 5.38 -1.35
CA GLY A 40 -7.10 5.85 -2.59
C GLY A 40 -6.17 6.68 -3.48
N TYR A 41 -4.86 6.59 -3.27
CA TYR A 41 -3.83 7.26 -4.07
C TYR A 41 -2.91 6.23 -4.72
N ALA A 42 -2.29 6.60 -5.83
CA ALA A 42 -1.19 5.81 -6.40
C ALA A 42 -0.01 5.79 -5.41
N PHE A 43 0.64 4.63 -5.29
CA PHE A 43 1.82 4.46 -4.45
C PHE A 43 2.78 3.46 -5.11
N GLU A 44 4.08 3.64 -4.84
CA GLU A 44 5.13 2.70 -5.20
C GLU A 44 5.69 2.06 -3.93
N VAL A 45 5.89 0.75 -3.96
CA VAL A 45 6.55 0.03 -2.87
C VAL A 45 8.00 -0.21 -3.26
N HIS A 46 8.92 0.44 -2.56
CA HIS A 46 10.35 0.17 -2.74
C HIS A 46 10.76 -1.09 -1.98
N GLU A 47 10.35 -1.21 -0.72
CA GLU A 47 10.63 -2.34 0.17
C GLU A 47 9.46 -2.59 1.12
N PRO A 48 9.28 -3.81 1.63
CA PRO A 48 10.00 -5.03 1.26
C PRO A 48 9.48 -5.63 -0.08
N PRO A 49 10.31 -6.34 -0.86
CA PRO A 49 9.90 -6.91 -2.16
C PRO A 49 8.73 -7.91 -2.05
N GLU A 50 8.56 -8.56 -0.89
CA GLU A 50 7.45 -9.44 -0.56
C GLU A 50 6.12 -8.70 -0.56
N LEU A 51 6.10 -7.42 -0.16
CA LEU A 51 4.90 -6.59 -0.23
C LEU A 51 4.48 -6.33 -1.69
N ARG A 52 5.45 -6.08 -2.57
CA ARG A 52 5.18 -5.96 -4.02
C ARG A 52 4.60 -7.25 -4.58
N ALA A 53 5.15 -8.40 -4.21
CA ALA A 53 4.63 -9.70 -4.64
C ALA A 53 3.20 -9.93 -4.13
N TYR A 54 2.94 -9.63 -2.86
CA TYR A 54 1.61 -9.73 -2.26
C TYR A 54 0.58 -8.84 -2.98
N LEU A 55 0.93 -7.57 -3.25
CA LEU A 55 0.05 -6.63 -3.95
C LEU A 55 -0.23 -7.08 -5.39
N ARG A 56 0.75 -7.65 -6.08
CA ARG A 56 0.56 -8.23 -7.42
C ARG A 56 -0.50 -9.32 -7.38
N GLU A 57 -0.39 -10.29 -6.47
CA GLU A 57 -1.37 -11.35 -6.33
C GLU A 57 -2.76 -10.83 -5.92
N LEU A 58 -2.81 -9.88 -4.99
CA LEU A 58 -4.06 -9.26 -4.56
C LEU A 58 -4.76 -8.52 -5.72
N SER A 59 -4.01 -7.76 -6.52
CA SER A 59 -4.54 -7.05 -7.68
C SER A 59 -5.09 -8.02 -8.74
N ALA A 60 -4.40 -9.14 -8.98
CA ALA A 60 -4.84 -10.15 -9.93
C ALA A 60 -6.13 -10.86 -9.46
N ARG A 61 -6.24 -11.16 -8.15
CA ARG A 61 -7.48 -11.70 -7.57
C ARG A 61 -8.64 -10.70 -7.68
N ALA A 62 -8.39 -9.43 -7.34
CA ALA A 62 -9.41 -8.38 -7.42
C ALA A 62 -9.89 -8.15 -8.86
N ALA A 63 -8.98 -8.12 -9.83
CA ALA A 63 -9.31 -7.96 -11.25
C ALA A 63 -10.18 -9.12 -11.77
N ARG A 64 -9.85 -10.37 -11.38
CA ARG A 64 -10.69 -11.54 -11.70
C ARG A 64 -12.08 -11.44 -11.09
N ALA A 65 -12.20 -10.97 -9.86
CA ALA A 65 -13.49 -10.82 -9.19
C ALA A 65 -14.34 -9.66 -9.75
N ALA A 66 -13.70 -8.59 -10.23
CA ALA A 66 -14.38 -7.43 -10.80
C ALA A 66 -14.89 -7.67 -12.23
N THR A 67 -14.37 -8.69 -12.92
CA THR A 67 -14.84 -9.07 -14.25
C THR A 67 -15.89 -10.17 -14.10
N PRO A 68 -17.12 -10.01 -14.62
CA PRO A 68 -18.10 -11.09 -14.63
C PRO A 68 -17.51 -12.33 -15.30
N GLY A 69 -17.57 -13.48 -14.63
CA GLY A 69 -17.33 -14.76 -15.30
C GLY A 69 -18.42 -14.94 -16.35
N ASN A 70 -18.02 -15.06 -17.61
CA ASN A 70 -18.94 -15.42 -18.69
C ASN A 70 -19.50 -16.83 -18.48
#